data_AF-A0A7I7UT02-F1
#
_entry.id   AF-A0A7I7UT02-F1
#
_cell.length_a   1.000
_cell.length_b   1.000
_cell.length_c   1.000
_cell.angle_alpha   90.00
_cell.angle_beta   90.00
_cell.angle_gamma   90.00
#
_symmetry.space_group_name_H-M   'P 1'
#
loop_
_entity.id
_entity.type
_entity.pdbx_description
1 polymer ?
#
loop_
_entity_poly.entity_id
_entity_poly.type
_entity_poly.pdbx_seq_one_letter_code
_entity_poly.pdbx_strand_id
1 'polypeptide(L)'
;MGSAIRKLEMIALIDTGVTVLGGLSQFWDMWAILVRMVAPSLDTPTAQVRHTLGDFALATVSIADYDASEVVEPTRPVGVAKVSTPASSELTAELDGATEWLGLSSDEILLGALTRTIARTLGDGVVAIDVASGRGPLLDAVPLICATARQLSSTEVLGSVHRALAAGSESASSAASDVYFNHIGEVRDDAEPVQDTPSALGHILEVRVYRTDGDVHIDWWYDTSRFAQHTVTELSEQFPLALYEMTSDALPPF
;
A
#
# COMPACT_ATOMS: atom_id res chain seq x y z
N MET A 1 -41.78 35.03 41.21
CA MET A 1 -40.73 35.64 42.04
C MET A 1 -39.42 34.94 41.70
N GLY A 2 -38.41 35.65 41.18
CA GLY A 2 -37.02 35.16 41.24
C GLY A 2 -36.34 34.57 40.00
N SER A 3 -36.68 35.01 38.78
CA SER A 3 -35.76 34.90 37.63
C SER A 3 -34.77 36.06 37.68
N ALA A 4 -33.60 35.89 38.32
CA ALA A 4 -32.37 36.68 38.12
C ALA A 4 -31.31 36.40 39.20
N ILE A 5 -30.75 35.18 39.26
CA ILE A 5 -29.35 34.99 39.71
C ILE A 5 -28.69 34.15 38.63
N ARG A 6 -28.46 34.83 37.51
CA ARG A 6 -27.68 34.35 36.38
C ARG A 6 -26.21 34.26 36.79
N LYS A 7 -25.51 33.30 36.18
CA LYS A 7 -24.15 33.49 35.66
C LYS A 7 -23.14 34.04 36.68
N LEU A 8 -22.72 33.22 37.65
CA LEU A 8 -21.44 33.45 38.34
C LEU A 8 -20.77 32.20 38.94
N GLU A 9 -21.38 31.01 38.91
CA GLU A 9 -20.72 29.76 39.35
C GLU A 9 -20.03 28.97 38.23
N MET A 10 -20.00 29.51 37.00
CA MET A 10 -19.42 28.82 35.83
C MET A 10 -18.00 29.32 35.46
N ILE A 11 -17.32 30.08 36.33
CA ILE A 11 -15.99 30.67 36.04
C ILE A 11 -14.96 30.44 37.19
N ALA A 12 -15.29 29.75 38.28
CA ALA A 12 -14.42 29.66 39.46
C ALA A 12 -14.00 28.24 39.90
N LEU A 13 -13.92 27.27 38.97
CA LEU A 13 -13.29 25.96 39.24
C LEU A 13 -12.27 25.59 38.15
N ILE A 14 -11.53 26.60 37.70
CA ILE A 14 -10.25 26.45 37.03
C ILE A 14 -9.24 26.97 38.05
N ASP A 15 -8.25 26.12 38.34
CA ASP A 15 -7.04 26.43 39.11
C ASP A 15 -7.19 26.34 40.64
N THR A 16 -6.92 25.15 41.20
CA THR A 16 -6.09 24.92 42.40
C THR A 16 -6.09 23.41 42.71
N GLY A 17 -4.95 22.73 42.55
CA GLY A 17 -4.77 21.36 43.08
C GLY A 17 -3.94 20.37 42.27
N VAL A 18 -2.98 20.82 41.48
CA VAL A 18 -1.81 20.00 41.12
C VAL A 18 -1.07 19.63 42.42
N THR A 19 -0.61 18.38 42.50
CA THR A 19 0.32 17.77 43.49
C THR A 19 -0.34 16.85 44.53
N VAL A 20 -0.32 15.55 44.24
CA VAL A 20 0.33 14.44 45.00
C VAL A 20 -0.21 13.13 44.35
N LEU A 21 0.48 12.53 43.38
CA LEU A 21 1.57 11.53 43.52
C LEU A 21 1.09 10.27 44.27
N GLY A 22 1.21 9.03 43.81
CA GLY A 22 1.86 8.45 42.64
C GLY A 22 1.74 6.93 42.73
N GLY A 23 1.71 6.24 41.59
CA GLY A 23 1.70 4.78 41.55
C GLY A 23 1.15 4.28 40.24
N LEU A 24 2.03 3.69 39.43
CA LEU A 24 1.82 3.04 38.11
C LEU A 24 2.32 3.85 36.90
N SER A 25 3.56 4.32 36.98
CA SER A 25 4.40 4.66 35.81
C SER A 25 5.74 3.92 35.97
N GLN A 26 5.80 2.64 35.55
CA GLN A 26 7.03 1.83 35.57
C GLN A 26 7.12 0.76 34.47
N PHE A 27 6.45 0.89 33.32
CA PHE A 27 6.60 -0.09 32.23
C PHE A 27 7.39 0.39 31.01
N TRP A 28 7.83 1.65 30.98
CA TRP A 28 8.55 2.23 29.83
C TRP A 28 10.04 2.53 30.03
N ASP A 29 10.65 2.21 31.17
CA ASP A 29 12.09 2.48 31.39
C ASP A 29 12.81 1.27 31.97
N MET A 30 13.22 0.36 31.09
CA MET A 30 14.33 -0.54 31.38
C MET A 30 14.88 -1.08 30.07
N TRP A 31 15.83 -0.38 29.45
CA TRP A 31 17.12 -0.94 29.03
C TRP A 31 18.13 0.19 28.85
N ALA A 32 19.24 0.02 29.55
CA ALA A 32 20.12 1.07 30.01
C ALA A 32 21.14 1.55 28.96
N ILE A 33 21.45 2.83 29.12
CA ILE A 33 22.57 3.60 28.59
C ILE A 33 23.91 3.00 29.03
N LEU A 34 24.89 2.95 28.11
CA LEU A 34 26.31 3.14 28.45
C LEU A 34 26.95 4.10 27.44
N VAL A 35 27.24 5.31 27.92
CA VAL A 35 28.02 6.34 27.22
C VAL A 35 29.51 5.98 27.30
N ARG A 36 30.20 5.96 26.15
CA ARG A 36 31.64 6.18 26.11
C ARG A 36 31.95 7.29 25.10
N MET A 37 32.49 8.36 25.66
CA MET A 37 32.86 9.62 25.02
C MET A 37 34.13 9.40 24.18
N VAL A 38 34.06 9.63 22.87
CA VAL A 38 35.22 9.75 21.97
C VAL A 38 34.96 10.98 21.07
N ALA A 39 35.94 11.87 21.03
CA ALA A 39 35.87 13.15 20.31
C ALA A 39 35.78 12.98 18.78
N PRO A 40 35.02 13.80 18.05
CA PRO A 40 35.08 13.81 16.60
C PRO A 40 36.33 14.55 16.14
N SER A 41 37.20 13.84 15.42
CA SER A 41 38.25 14.44 14.59
C SER A 41 37.59 15.20 13.44
N LEU A 42 38.12 16.39 13.13
CA LEU A 42 37.74 17.17 11.96
C LEU A 42 38.29 16.46 10.71
N ASP A 43 37.45 15.68 10.05
CA ASP A 43 37.73 15.19 8.70
C ASP A 43 37.14 16.14 7.64
N THR A 44 38.04 16.51 6.74
CA THR A 44 37.91 17.28 5.50
C THR A 44 36.60 17.01 4.75
N PRO A 45 35.96 18.03 4.14
CA PRO A 45 34.72 17.83 3.39
C PRO A 45 35.01 17.00 2.14
N THR A 46 34.71 15.70 2.20
CA THR A 46 34.55 14.89 1.00
C THR A 46 33.39 15.48 0.22
N ALA A 47 33.68 15.88 -1.02
CA ALA A 47 32.74 16.44 -1.98
C ALA A 47 31.39 15.71 -1.89
N GLN A 48 30.33 16.44 -1.54
CA GLN A 48 28.97 16.01 -1.79
C GLN A 48 28.86 15.75 -3.28
N VAL A 49 28.97 14.48 -3.66
CA VAL A 49 28.46 14.03 -4.95
C VAL A 49 26.96 14.18 -4.85
N ARG A 50 26.47 15.34 -5.29
CA ARG A 50 25.08 15.48 -5.72
C ARG A 50 24.91 14.50 -6.86
N HIS A 51 24.49 13.29 -6.55
CA HIS A 51 23.88 12.42 -7.54
C HIS A 51 22.64 13.17 -8.02
N THR A 52 22.73 13.70 -9.24
CA THR A 52 21.55 14.00 -10.04
C THR A 52 20.63 12.78 -9.95
N LEU A 53 19.39 12.97 -9.48
CA LEU A 53 18.33 11.97 -9.51
C LEU A 53 18.22 11.45 -10.95
N GLY A 54 18.93 10.37 -11.21
CA GLY A 54 19.09 9.73 -12.49
C GLY A 54 19.01 8.25 -12.21
N ASP A 55 17.85 7.69 -12.54
CA ASP A 55 17.68 6.30 -12.95
C ASP A 55 18.30 5.23 -12.03
N PHE A 56 18.24 5.45 -10.73
CA PHE A 56 18.28 4.32 -9.80
C PHE A 56 16.90 3.70 -9.83
N ALA A 57 16.81 2.45 -10.28
CA ALA A 57 15.62 1.62 -10.20
C ALA A 57 14.92 1.86 -8.86
N LEU A 58 13.76 2.51 -8.92
CA LEU A 58 13.04 2.95 -7.72
C LEU A 58 12.57 1.76 -6.89
N ALA A 59 12.49 0.57 -7.49
CA ALA A 59 12.12 -0.65 -6.80
C ALA A 59 13.26 -1.17 -5.91
N THR A 60 13.01 -1.26 -4.61
CA THR A 60 13.92 -1.85 -3.63
C THR A 60 13.42 -3.19 -3.08
N VAL A 61 12.16 -3.54 -3.34
CA VAL A 61 11.58 -4.86 -3.02
C VAL A 61 11.67 -5.76 -4.26
N SER A 62 12.26 -6.94 -4.12
CA SER A 62 12.19 -7.97 -5.15
C SER A 62 10.82 -8.64 -5.08
N ILE A 63 10.05 -8.56 -6.17
CA ILE A 63 8.71 -9.16 -6.22
C ILE A 63 8.80 -10.64 -6.62
N ALA A 64 9.75 -11.03 -7.48
CA ALA A 64 9.92 -12.41 -7.92
C ALA A 64 10.62 -13.30 -6.87
N ASP A 65 10.20 -14.57 -6.78
CA ASP A 65 10.88 -15.61 -6.02
C ASP A 65 12.10 -16.17 -6.76
N TYR A 66 12.03 -16.19 -8.09
CA TYR A 66 13.06 -16.75 -8.96
C TYR A 66 13.59 -15.72 -9.93
N ASP A 67 14.91 -15.71 -10.11
CA ASP A 67 15.56 -14.93 -11.16
C ASP A 67 15.13 -15.42 -12.55
N ALA A 68 15.21 -14.51 -13.53
CA ALA A 68 14.85 -14.84 -14.89
C ALA A 68 15.90 -15.85 -15.36
N SER A 69 15.46 -17.08 -15.67
CA SER A 69 16.40 -18.11 -16.12
C SER A 69 17.09 -17.62 -17.39
N GLU A 70 18.41 -17.44 -17.36
CA GLU A 70 19.22 -17.07 -18.54
C GLU A 70 19.13 -18.12 -19.67
N VAL A 71 18.56 -19.29 -19.38
CA VAL A 71 18.32 -20.37 -20.34
C VAL A 71 16.97 -20.16 -21.02
N VAL A 72 16.98 -19.31 -22.04
CA VAL A 72 15.90 -19.25 -23.04
C VAL A 72 15.97 -20.53 -23.88
N GLU A 73 15.24 -21.57 -23.48
CA GLU A 73 14.74 -22.50 -24.49
C GLU A 73 13.61 -21.77 -25.26
N PRO A 74 13.77 -21.47 -26.55
CA PRO A 74 12.97 -20.48 -27.27
C PRO A 74 11.51 -20.90 -27.57
N THR A 75 10.96 -21.88 -26.84
CA THR A 75 9.65 -22.47 -27.14
C THR A 75 8.82 -22.90 -25.93
N ARG A 76 9.27 -22.72 -24.68
CA ARG A 76 8.41 -23.01 -23.54
C ARG A 76 7.36 -21.89 -23.40
N PRO A 77 6.05 -22.17 -23.51
CA PRO A 77 5.04 -21.17 -23.20
C PRO A 77 5.24 -20.73 -21.74
N VAL A 78 5.28 -19.42 -21.52
CA VAL A 78 5.27 -18.84 -20.17
C VAL A 78 4.02 -19.37 -19.49
N GLY A 79 4.22 -20.16 -18.43
CA GLY A 79 3.11 -20.73 -17.68
C GLY A 79 2.50 -19.63 -16.84
N VAL A 80 1.29 -19.22 -17.16
CA VAL A 80 0.54 -18.26 -16.35
C VAL A 80 -0.45 -19.02 -15.49
N ALA A 81 -0.51 -18.70 -14.20
CA ALA A 81 -1.50 -19.25 -13.26
C ALA A 81 -2.29 -18.12 -12.60
N LYS A 82 -3.47 -18.46 -12.08
CA LYS A 82 -4.38 -17.54 -11.39
C LYS A 82 -4.66 -18.03 -9.98
N VAL A 83 -4.60 -17.12 -9.01
CA VAL A 83 -5.15 -17.28 -7.66
C VAL A 83 -6.15 -16.17 -7.45
N SER A 84 -7.29 -16.46 -6.84
CA SER A 84 -8.30 -15.44 -6.50
C SER A 84 -8.29 -15.20 -5.01
N THR A 85 -8.33 -13.94 -4.59
CA THR A 85 -8.62 -13.62 -3.19
C THR A 85 -10.02 -14.13 -2.86
N PRO A 86 -10.24 -14.76 -1.68
CA PRO A 86 -11.57 -15.20 -1.28
C PRO A 86 -12.58 -14.05 -1.32
N ALA A 87 -13.68 -14.24 -2.05
CA ALA A 87 -14.75 -13.27 -2.13
C ALA A 87 -15.38 -13.02 -0.75
N SER A 88 -15.69 -11.77 -0.44
CA SER A 88 -16.31 -11.37 0.83
C SER A 88 -17.15 -10.12 0.62
N SER A 89 -18.44 -10.23 0.90
CA SER A 89 -19.37 -9.10 0.87
C SER A 89 -19.02 -8.04 1.91
N GLU A 90 -18.43 -8.44 3.03
CA GLU A 90 -17.91 -7.53 4.05
C GLU A 90 -16.75 -6.70 3.50
N LEU A 91 -15.83 -7.32 2.77
CA LEU A 91 -14.72 -6.63 2.11
C LEU A 91 -15.22 -5.60 1.09
N THR A 92 -16.24 -5.98 0.30
CA THR A 92 -16.92 -5.06 -0.62
C THR A 92 -17.51 -3.86 0.12
N ALA A 93 -18.27 -4.11 1.18
CA ALA A 93 -18.95 -3.07 1.95
C ALA A 93 -17.97 -2.12 2.66
N GLU A 94 -16.85 -2.64 3.18
CA GLU A 94 -15.79 -1.85 3.79
C GLU A 94 -15.10 -0.93 2.77
N LEU A 95 -14.79 -1.44 1.57
CA LEU A 95 -14.24 -0.61 0.50
C LEU A 95 -15.21 0.49 0.09
N ASP A 96 -16.49 0.16 -0.12
CA ASP A 96 -17.52 1.14 -0.48
C ASP A 96 -17.66 2.23 0.59
N GLY A 97 -17.81 1.85 1.86
CA GLY A 97 -17.90 2.79 2.97
C GLY A 97 -16.65 3.67 3.11
N ALA A 98 -15.47 3.11 2.90
CA ALA A 98 -14.21 3.86 2.97
C ALA A 98 -14.04 4.87 1.84
N THR A 99 -14.49 4.57 0.62
CA THR A 99 -14.44 5.56 -0.47
C THR A 99 -15.27 6.80 -0.15
N GLU A 100 -16.45 6.62 0.45
CA GLU A 100 -17.31 7.74 0.87
C GLU A 100 -16.71 8.48 2.08
N TRP A 101 -16.22 7.75 3.08
CA TRP A 101 -15.69 8.33 4.32
C TRP A 101 -14.36 9.07 4.14
N LEU A 102 -13.43 8.49 3.40
CA LEU A 102 -12.08 9.04 3.19
C LEU A 102 -12.03 10.04 2.04
N GLY A 103 -13.00 10.00 1.12
CA GLY A 103 -13.01 10.84 -0.09
C GLY A 103 -11.94 10.43 -1.12
N LEU A 104 -11.44 9.19 -1.04
CA LEU A 104 -10.45 8.62 -1.95
C LEU A 104 -11.13 7.72 -2.99
N SER A 105 -10.47 7.57 -4.14
CA SER A 105 -10.89 6.57 -5.12
C SER A 105 -10.68 5.14 -4.60
N SER A 106 -11.46 4.18 -5.10
CA SER A 106 -11.25 2.76 -4.78
C SER A 106 -9.82 2.32 -5.13
N ASP A 107 -9.28 2.81 -6.25
CA ASP A 107 -7.93 2.54 -6.74
C ASP A 107 -6.87 2.89 -5.69
N GLU A 108 -6.97 4.06 -5.05
CA GLU A 108 -6.03 4.50 -4.02
C GLU A 108 -6.06 3.61 -2.79
N ILE A 109 -7.26 3.23 -2.34
CA ILE A 109 -7.44 2.35 -1.17
C ILE A 109 -6.90 0.95 -1.48
N LEU A 110 -7.23 0.41 -2.66
CA LEU A 110 -6.77 -0.89 -3.12
C LEU A 110 -5.25 -0.94 -3.32
N LEU A 111 -4.65 0.13 -3.86
CA LEU A 111 -3.19 0.24 -4.01
C LEU A 111 -2.51 0.36 -2.64
N GLY A 112 -3.08 1.11 -1.69
CA GLY A 112 -2.59 1.15 -0.31
C GLY A 112 -2.64 -0.22 0.37
N ALA A 113 -3.72 -0.98 0.15
CA ALA A 113 -3.83 -2.36 0.61
C ALA A 113 -2.80 -3.27 -0.07
N LEU A 114 -2.57 -3.12 -1.37
CA LEU A 114 -1.58 -3.89 -2.13
C LEU A 114 -0.16 -3.65 -1.61
N THR A 115 0.26 -2.40 -1.45
CA THR A 115 1.61 -2.08 -0.98
C THR A 115 1.82 -2.58 0.45
N ARG A 116 0.77 -2.52 1.29
CA ARG A 116 0.81 -3.08 2.63
C ARG A 116 0.89 -4.61 2.63
N THR A 117 0.21 -5.26 1.70
CA THR A 117 0.24 -6.72 1.49
C THR A 117 1.63 -7.17 1.07
N ILE A 118 2.25 -6.46 0.12
CA ILE A 118 3.64 -6.68 -0.30
C ILE A 118 4.59 -6.50 0.89
N ALA A 119 4.42 -5.43 1.67
CA ALA A 119 5.29 -5.18 2.82
C ALA A 119 5.27 -6.31 3.86
N ARG A 120 4.09 -6.86 4.14
CA ARG A 120 3.91 -7.97 5.09
C ARG A 120 4.49 -9.30 4.57
N THR A 121 4.45 -9.50 3.26
CA THR A 121 4.77 -10.80 2.64
C THR A 121 6.22 -10.86 2.13
N LEU A 122 6.67 -9.78 1.48
CA LEU A 122 7.95 -9.68 0.76
C LEU A 122 8.92 -8.68 1.39
N GLY A 123 8.44 -7.82 2.29
CA GLY A 123 9.26 -6.87 3.04
C GLY A 123 9.07 -5.42 2.60
N ASP A 124 9.63 -4.51 3.42
CA ASP A 124 9.49 -3.06 3.22
C ASP A 124 10.40 -2.54 2.09
N GLY A 125 9.96 -1.46 1.44
CA GLY A 125 10.72 -0.78 0.39
C GLY A 125 9.83 -0.01 -0.58
N VAL A 126 10.29 0.12 -1.82
CA VAL A 126 9.52 0.72 -2.91
C VAL A 126 9.33 -0.31 -4.03
N VAL A 127 8.18 -0.28 -4.69
CA VAL A 127 7.85 -1.09 -5.86
C VAL A 127 7.35 -0.15 -6.96
N ALA A 128 7.83 -0.35 -8.18
CA ALA A 128 7.25 0.29 -9.36
C ALA A 128 6.04 -0.53 -9.83
N ILE A 129 4.88 0.11 -9.93
CA ILE A 129 3.63 -0.53 -10.35
C ILE A 129 3.07 0.21 -11.57
N ASP A 130 2.80 -0.52 -12.64
CA ASP A 130 1.99 0.03 -13.74
C ASP A 130 0.53 0.01 -13.31
N VAL A 131 -0.19 1.13 -13.46
CA VAL A 131 -1.54 1.32 -12.90
C VAL A 131 -2.53 1.66 -13.99
N ALA A 132 -3.50 0.77 -14.23
CA ALA A 132 -4.67 1.05 -15.05
C ALA A 132 -5.90 1.25 -14.17
N SER A 133 -6.46 2.45 -14.24
CA SER A 133 -7.76 2.79 -13.66
C SER A 133 -8.82 2.68 -14.74
N GLY A 134 -9.98 2.07 -14.46
CA GLY A 134 -11.07 1.88 -15.44
C GLY A 134 -11.66 3.16 -16.06
N ARG A 135 -11.18 4.34 -15.66
CA ARG A 135 -11.58 5.66 -16.18
C ARG A 135 -10.40 6.57 -16.57
N GLY A 136 -9.16 6.14 -16.39
CA GLY A 136 -7.95 6.97 -16.53
C GLY A 136 -6.94 6.41 -17.54
N PRO A 137 -5.92 7.20 -17.89
CA PRO A 137 -4.79 6.69 -18.66
C PRO A 137 -4.03 5.62 -17.84
N LEU A 138 -3.37 4.69 -18.54
CA LEU A 138 -2.37 3.82 -17.93
C LEU A 138 -1.21 4.68 -17.42
N LEU A 139 -0.83 4.49 -16.16
CA LEU A 139 0.36 5.13 -15.57
C LEU A 139 1.50 4.13 -15.52
N ASP A 140 2.67 4.51 -16.02
CA ASP A 140 3.86 3.65 -16.01
C ASP A 140 4.70 3.85 -14.73
N ALA A 141 5.13 2.74 -14.15
CA ALA A 141 6.15 2.62 -13.12
C ALA A 141 5.91 3.56 -11.91
N VAL A 142 4.67 3.66 -11.45
CA VAL A 142 4.32 4.48 -10.28
C VAL A 142 5.08 3.95 -9.06
N PRO A 143 5.97 4.74 -8.44
CA PRO A 143 6.76 4.26 -7.32
C PRO A 143 5.94 4.30 -6.03
N LEU A 144 5.57 3.14 -5.52
CA LEU A 144 4.75 3.01 -4.33
C LEU A 144 5.55 2.43 -3.16
N ILE A 145 5.42 3.07 -1.99
CA ILE A 145 6.08 2.66 -0.75
C ILE A 145 5.32 1.47 -0.17
N CYS A 146 6.03 0.36 0.01
CA CYS A 146 5.60 -0.82 0.74
C CYS A 146 6.16 -0.72 2.16
N ALA A 147 5.30 -0.55 3.15
CA ALA A 147 5.69 -0.42 4.54
C ALA A 147 4.68 -1.11 5.47
N THR A 148 5.16 -1.83 6.48
CA THR A 148 4.30 -2.40 7.54
C THR A 148 3.71 -1.34 8.47
N ALA A 149 2.72 -1.71 9.29
CA ALA A 149 2.04 -0.83 10.27
C ALA A 149 3.02 -0.19 11.27
N ARG A 150 4.15 -0.87 11.51
CA ARG A 150 5.20 -0.39 12.41
C ARG A 150 5.99 0.78 11.82
N GLN A 151 5.97 0.93 10.49
CA GLN A 151 6.72 1.96 9.78
C GLN A 151 5.85 3.12 9.37
N LEU A 152 4.69 2.85 8.75
CA LEU A 152 3.74 3.86 8.30
C LEU A 152 2.31 3.47 8.70
N SER A 153 1.58 4.43 9.24
CA SER A 153 0.13 4.29 9.47
C SER A 153 -0.64 4.17 8.15
N SER A 154 -1.89 3.67 8.20
CA SER A 154 -2.77 3.59 7.03
C SER A 154 -2.96 4.96 6.35
N THR A 155 -3.12 6.02 7.14
CA THR A 155 -3.19 7.40 6.64
C THR A 155 -1.92 7.81 5.90
N GLU A 156 -0.73 7.47 6.42
CA GLU A 156 0.52 7.83 5.75
C GLU A 156 0.72 7.04 4.45
N VAL A 157 0.32 5.76 4.42
CA VAL A 157 0.36 4.93 3.21
C VAL A 157 -0.56 5.52 2.13
N LEU A 158 -1.83 5.77 2.44
CA LEU A 158 -2.79 6.32 1.49
C LEU A 158 -2.39 7.72 1.01
N GLY A 159 -1.88 8.58 1.91
CA GLY A 159 -1.36 9.88 1.52
C GLY A 159 -0.14 9.80 0.61
N SER A 160 0.70 8.76 0.76
CA SER A 160 1.80 8.50 -0.16
C SER A 160 1.32 8.02 -1.53
N VAL A 161 0.34 7.11 -1.56
CA VAL A 161 -0.28 6.62 -2.80
C VAL A 161 -0.92 7.77 -3.57
N HIS A 162 -1.73 8.60 -2.90
CA HIS A 162 -2.37 9.78 -3.49
C HIS A 162 -1.36 10.68 -4.21
N ARG A 163 -0.27 11.03 -3.53
CA ARG A 163 0.80 11.87 -4.11
C ARG A 163 1.52 11.18 -5.28
N ALA A 164 1.77 9.87 -5.19
CA ALA A 164 2.45 9.13 -6.24
C ALA A 164 1.60 9.04 -7.52
N LEU A 165 0.30 8.79 -7.39
CA LEU A 165 -0.64 8.78 -8.53
C LEU A 165 -0.79 10.17 -9.14
N ALA A 166 -0.90 11.22 -8.32
CA ALA A 166 -0.96 12.60 -8.81
C ALA A 166 0.31 13.05 -9.55
N ALA A 167 1.46 12.43 -9.25
CA ALA A 167 2.74 12.67 -9.92
C ALA A 167 3.02 11.68 -11.06
N GLY A 168 2.16 10.67 -11.24
CA GLY A 168 2.33 9.62 -12.25
C GLY A 168 2.36 10.19 -13.66
N SER A 169 3.13 9.54 -14.55
CA SER A 169 3.16 9.87 -15.96
C SER A 169 2.31 8.89 -16.75
N GLU A 170 1.57 9.39 -17.74
CA GLU A 170 0.86 8.54 -18.69
C GLU A 170 1.83 7.63 -19.43
N SER A 171 1.34 6.44 -19.79
CA SER A 171 2.16 5.41 -20.38
C SER A 171 2.84 5.85 -21.67
N ALA A 172 4.17 5.77 -21.66
CA ALA A 172 5.05 6.12 -22.77
C ALA A 172 6.26 5.16 -22.88
N SER A 173 6.44 4.30 -21.88
CA SER A 173 7.53 3.32 -21.80
C SER A 173 7.18 2.05 -22.56
N SER A 174 8.22 1.40 -23.10
CA SER A 174 8.13 0.04 -23.65
C SER A 174 8.56 -1.02 -22.62
N ALA A 175 9.23 -0.61 -21.54
CA ALA A 175 9.65 -1.50 -20.46
C ALA A 175 8.56 -1.55 -19.40
N ALA A 176 7.88 -2.70 -19.33
CA ALA A 176 6.84 -3.00 -18.34
C ALA A 176 7.44 -3.15 -16.94
N SER A 177 6.76 -2.62 -15.92
CA SER A 177 7.06 -2.91 -14.52
C SER A 177 6.78 -4.39 -14.21
N ASP A 178 7.44 -4.94 -13.19
CA ASP A 178 7.19 -6.33 -12.76
C ASP A 178 5.75 -6.54 -12.28
N VAL A 179 5.13 -5.49 -11.72
CA VAL A 179 3.78 -5.51 -11.16
C VAL A 179 2.84 -4.60 -11.97
N TYR A 180 1.67 -5.13 -12.29
CA TYR A 180 0.58 -4.38 -12.90
C TYR A 180 -0.69 -4.46 -12.06
N PHE A 181 -1.29 -3.31 -11.81
CA PHE A 181 -2.56 -3.17 -11.11
C PHE A 181 -3.61 -2.64 -12.07
N ASN A 182 -4.69 -3.41 -12.25
CA ASN A 182 -5.76 -3.09 -13.18
C ASN A 182 -7.11 -3.09 -12.47
N HIS A 183 -7.65 -1.91 -12.19
CA HIS A 183 -9.00 -1.75 -11.67
C HIS A 183 -9.99 -1.55 -12.82
N ILE A 184 -10.63 -2.65 -13.22
CA ILE A 184 -11.53 -2.73 -14.37
C ILE A 184 -12.88 -2.06 -14.07
N GLY A 185 -13.35 -2.14 -12.81
CA GLY A 185 -14.68 -1.71 -12.39
C GLY A 185 -15.76 -2.77 -12.67
N GLU A 186 -16.98 -2.33 -12.96
CA GLU A 186 -18.13 -3.21 -13.22
C GLU A 186 -17.97 -4.00 -14.52
N VAL A 187 -17.95 -5.33 -14.42
CA VAL A 187 -17.95 -6.23 -15.57
C VAL A 187 -19.38 -6.50 -15.98
N ARG A 188 -19.68 -6.27 -17.26
CA ARG A 188 -21.02 -6.52 -17.82
C ARG A 188 -21.15 -8.00 -18.19
N ASP A 189 -22.34 -8.57 -18.01
CA ASP A 189 -22.65 -9.97 -18.35
C ASP A 189 -22.37 -10.34 -19.83
N ASP A 190 -22.33 -9.35 -20.72
CA ASP A 190 -22.08 -9.53 -22.16
C ASP A 190 -20.62 -9.29 -22.57
N ALA A 191 -19.74 -8.92 -21.63
CA ALA A 191 -18.33 -8.75 -21.90
C ALA A 191 -17.61 -10.10 -21.98
N GLU A 192 -16.64 -10.21 -22.90
CA GLU A 192 -15.65 -11.29 -22.84
C GLU A 192 -15.08 -11.37 -21.42
N PRO A 193 -14.96 -12.56 -20.81
CA PRO A 193 -14.52 -12.69 -19.44
C PRO A 193 -13.07 -12.20 -19.32
N VAL A 194 -12.91 -10.93 -18.96
CA VAL A 194 -11.61 -10.30 -18.67
C VAL A 194 -10.90 -11.08 -17.57
N GLN A 195 -11.65 -11.76 -16.71
CA GLN A 195 -11.19 -12.69 -15.67
C GLN A 195 -10.51 -13.98 -16.17
N ASP A 196 -10.66 -14.36 -17.45
CA ASP A 196 -10.16 -15.62 -18.01
C ASP A 196 -9.11 -15.44 -19.11
N THR A 197 -8.85 -14.19 -19.52
CA THR A 197 -7.85 -13.88 -20.54
C THR A 197 -6.47 -13.66 -19.88
N PRO A 198 -5.47 -14.53 -20.12
CA PRO A 198 -4.12 -14.31 -19.58
C PRO A 198 -3.58 -12.95 -20.02
N SER A 199 -2.82 -12.28 -19.14
CA SER A 199 -2.24 -10.96 -19.42
C SER A 199 -1.40 -10.97 -20.69
N ALA A 200 -1.61 -9.95 -21.54
CA ALA A 200 -0.82 -9.75 -22.75
C ALA A 200 0.32 -8.72 -22.57
N LEU A 201 0.44 -8.11 -21.39
CA LEU A 201 1.34 -6.97 -21.17
C LEU A 201 2.73 -7.36 -20.65
N GLY A 202 2.97 -8.64 -20.34
CA GLY A 202 4.30 -9.15 -20.00
C GLY A 202 4.74 -8.90 -18.56
N HIS A 203 3.86 -8.40 -17.69
CA HIS A 203 4.12 -8.30 -16.24
C HIS A 203 4.22 -9.69 -15.61
N ILE A 204 5.11 -9.84 -14.64
CA ILE A 204 5.30 -11.12 -13.94
C ILE A 204 4.24 -11.35 -12.86
N LEU A 205 3.64 -10.26 -12.35
CA LEU A 205 2.49 -10.27 -11.44
C LEU A 205 1.47 -9.22 -11.89
N GLU A 206 0.23 -9.64 -12.08
CA GLU A 206 -0.91 -8.76 -12.36
C GLU A 206 -2.01 -8.96 -11.31
N VAL A 207 -2.47 -7.85 -10.76
CA VAL A 207 -3.61 -7.77 -9.84
C VAL A 207 -4.78 -7.14 -10.59
N ARG A 208 -5.82 -7.91 -10.84
CA ARG A 208 -7.06 -7.43 -11.47
C ARG A 208 -8.14 -7.27 -10.42
N VAL A 209 -8.74 -6.09 -10.37
CA VAL A 209 -9.88 -5.82 -9.51
C VAL A 209 -11.09 -5.50 -10.38
N TYR A 210 -12.18 -6.21 -10.15
CA TYR A 210 -13.42 -6.04 -10.89
C TYR A 210 -14.64 -6.25 -9.99
N ARG A 211 -15.80 -5.77 -10.44
CA ARG A 211 -17.08 -6.02 -9.79
C ARG A 211 -17.97 -6.90 -10.66
N THR A 212 -18.58 -7.91 -10.05
CA THR A 212 -19.62 -8.73 -10.65
C THR A 212 -20.56 -9.21 -9.56
N ASP A 213 -21.85 -9.31 -9.87
CA ASP A 213 -22.92 -9.61 -8.91
C ASP A 213 -22.95 -8.69 -7.67
N GLY A 214 -22.41 -7.47 -7.80
CA GLY A 214 -22.34 -6.48 -6.73
C GLY A 214 -21.17 -6.65 -5.76
N ASP A 215 -20.36 -7.71 -5.92
CA ASP A 215 -19.18 -7.97 -5.10
C ASP A 215 -17.88 -7.59 -5.82
N VAL A 216 -16.88 -7.17 -5.05
CA VAL A 216 -15.52 -6.94 -5.54
C VAL A 216 -14.75 -8.26 -5.57
N HIS A 217 -14.14 -8.54 -6.72
CA HIS A 217 -13.30 -9.71 -6.97
C HIS A 217 -11.88 -9.25 -7.28
N ILE A 218 -10.91 -9.97 -6.75
CA ILE A 218 -9.48 -9.69 -6.94
C ILE A 218 -8.80 -10.97 -7.42
N ASP A 219 -8.29 -10.92 -8.65
CA ASP A 219 -7.56 -12.02 -9.29
C ASP A 219 -6.08 -11.68 -9.41
N TRP A 220 -5.24 -12.63 -9.02
CA TRP A 220 -3.78 -12.57 -9.03
C TRP A 220 -3.27 -13.49 -10.14
N TRP A 221 -2.90 -12.88 -11.26
CA TRP A 221 -2.27 -13.58 -12.38
C TRP A 221 -0.76 -13.48 -12.25
N TYR A 222 -0.04 -14.59 -12.42
CA TYR A 222 1.40 -14.61 -12.22
C TYR A 222 2.12 -15.56 -13.16
N ASP A 223 3.37 -15.21 -13.47
CA ASP A 223 4.31 -16.07 -14.19
C ASP A 223 4.86 -17.16 -13.25
N THR A 224 4.48 -18.42 -13.52
CA THR A 224 4.91 -19.60 -12.74
C THR A 224 6.40 -19.90 -12.84
N SER A 225 7.13 -19.26 -13.76
CA SER A 225 8.59 -19.32 -13.83
C SER A 225 9.26 -18.30 -12.91
N ARG A 226 8.52 -17.29 -12.42
CA ARG A 226 9.01 -16.19 -11.57
C ARG A 226 8.50 -16.27 -10.13
N PHE A 227 7.37 -16.93 -9.90
CA PHE A 227 6.76 -17.08 -8.59
C PHE A 227 6.52 -18.53 -8.18
N ALA A 228 6.75 -18.80 -6.90
CA ALA A 228 6.18 -19.94 -6.24
C ALA A 228 4.69 -19.68 -5.94
N GLN A 229 3.85 -20.69 -6.14
CA GLN A 229 2.41 -20.56 -5.89
C GLN A 229 2.08 -20.12 -4.46
N HIS A 230 2.85 -20.59 -3.47
CA HIS A 230 2.59 -20.26 -2.06
C HIS A 230 2.80 -18.77 -1.77
N THR A 231 3.74 -18.11 -2.45
CA THR A 231 3.96 -16.66 -2.31
C THR A 231 2.74 -15.87 -2.78
N VAL A 232 2.20 -16.19 -3.95
CA VAL A 232 1.02 -15.51 -4.49
C VAL A 232 -0.24 -15.86 -3.69
N THR A 233 -0.32 -17.08 -3.16
CA THR A 233 -1.39 -17.48 -2.23
C THR A 233 -1.34 -16.63 -0.96
N GLU A 234 -0.17 -16.49 -0.34
CA GLU A 234 0.01 -15.63 0.85
C GLU A 234 -0.36 -14.17 0.55
N LEU A 235 0.08 -13.61 -0.59
CA LEU A 235 -0.34 -12.27 -1.01
C LEU A 235 -1.88 -12.16 -1.09
N SER A 236 -2.54 -13.13 -1.72
CA SER A 236 -3.99 -13.13 -1.88
C SER A 236 -4.76 -13.26 -0.55
N GLU A 237 -4.18 -13.95 0.44
CA GLU A 237 -4.74 -14.17 1.77
C GLU A 237 -4.48 -12.98 2.71
N GLN A 238 -3.35 -12.29 2.55
CA GLN A 238 -3.00 -11.09 3.32
C GLN A 238 -3.73 -9.83 2.84
N PHE A 239 -4.14 -9.79 1.57
CA PHE A 239 -4.76 -8.61 0.97
C PHE A 239 -6.05 -8.16 1.70
N PRO A 240 -7.02 -9.03 2.01
CA PRO A 240 -8.20 -8.62 2.77
C PRO A 240 -7.86 -7.97 4.11
N LEU A 241 -6.88 -8.52 4.84
CA LEU A 241 -6.46 -7.96 6.12
C LEU A 241 -5.80 -6.59 5.97
N ALA A 242 -5.02 -6.37 4.90
CA ALA A 242 -4.45 -5.07 4.60
C ALA A 242 -5.52 -4.05 4.21
N LEU A 243 -6.53 -4.48 3.44
CA LEU A 243 -7.64 -3.62 3.04
C LEU A 243 -8.48 -3.20 4.25
N TYR A 244 -8.87 -4.13 5.14
CA TYR A 244 -9.57 -3.76 6.38
C TYR A 244 -8.76 -2.77 7.22
N GLU A 245 -7.44 -2.91 7.30
CA GLU A 245 -6.59 -1.94 8.00
C GLU A 245 -6.60 -0.55 7.34
N MET A 246 -6.62 -0.49 6.00
CA MET A 246 -6.74 0.78 5.28
C MET A 246 -8.10 1.43 5.53
N THR A 247 -9.19 0.65 5.53
CA THR A 247 -10.54 1.19 5.70
C THR A 247 -10.86 1.57 7.15
N SER A 248 -10.30 0.86 8.14
CA SER A 248 -10.59 1.11 9.56
C SER A 248 -9.72 2.20 10.19
N ASP A 249 -8.43 2.25 9.86
CA ASP A 249 -7.45 3.03 10.62
C ASP A 249 -7.07 4.35 9.93
N ALA A 250 -7.39 4.51 8.65
CA ALA A 250 -7.13 5.75 7.93
C ALA A 250 -8.07 6.88 8.37
N LEU A 251 -7.53 8.10 8.40
CA LEU A 251 -8.24 9.30 8.81
C LEU A 251 -8.25 10.35 7.69
N PRO A 252 -9.40 10.99 7.40
CA PRO A 252 -9.44 12.16 6.52
C PRO A 252 -8.81 13.39 7.20
N PRO A 253 -8.39 14.42 6.44
CA PRO A 253 -8.45 14.54 4.97
C PRO A 253 -7.15 14.15 4.25
N PHE A 254 -7.28 13.84 2.96
CA PHE A 254 -6.20 13.59 2.00
C PHE A 254 -6.11 14.71 0.96
#